data_AF-A0A816H8K5-F1
#
_entry.id   AF-A0A816H8K5-F1
#
_cell.length_a   1.000
_cell.length_b   1.000
_cell.length_c   1.000
_cell.angle_alpha   90.00
_cell.angle_beta   90.00
_cell.angle_gamma   90.00
#
_symmetry.space_group_name_H-M   'P 1'
#
loop_
_entity.id
_entity.type
_entity.pdbx_description
1 polymer ?
#
loop_
_entity_poly.entity_id
_entity_poly.type
_entity_poly.pdbx_seq_one_letter_code
_entity_poly.pdbx_strand_id
1 'polypeptide(L)'
;MYRSVLLFTLVGLLLLTRSHCFDSGLSGQEKTTHFGLTECALLRITASYLKSIYGSTDLDNIADGTELCDDVETMFNRIQQETRRLGINSKLRFVIDQVCTSNVLVNLEEFTSPSSHFDNEAFIEGSLLIANRLADVQINLMRDSLSVFDARQSFGQAMHTLQDFYAHSNWVELGRRIPNPNISKGQIFDLYALEGFATCSNCTQQNCAENNILPEILNGQYLTSGYFDIYHTGSSKPKGKCSHGGPFDVTTETDAIGFGINKDNENSDHGSYHCS
;
A
#
# COMPACT_ATOMS: atom_id res chain seq x y z
N MET A 1 -19.55 1.15 19.85
CA MET A 1 -18.78 -0.12 19.92
C MET A 1 -18.54 -0.75 18.55
N TYR A 2 -19.54 -0.90 17.67
CA TYR A 2 -19.40 -1.55 16.35
C TYR A 2 -18.54 -0.80 15.30
N ARG A 3 -18.39 0.53 15.38
CA ARG A 3 -17.66 1.33 14.38
C ARG A 3 -16.13 1.20 14.45
N SER A 4 -15.57 1.05 15.65
CA SER A 4 -14.12 0.90 15.83
C SER A 4 -13.63 -0.50 15.47
N VAL A 5 -14.45 -1.53 15.69
CA VAL A 5 -14.13 -2.92 15.32
C VAL A 5 -14.00 -3.07 13.81
N LEU A 6 -14.85 -2.38 13.03
CA LEU A 6 -14.84 -2.44 11.58
C LEU A 6 -13.51 -1.96 10.97
N LEU A 7 -12.90 -0.91 11.54
CA LEU A 7 -11.66 -0.32 11.02
C LEU A 7 -10.43 -1.22 11.29
N PHE A 8 -10.36 -1.81 12.49
CA PHE A 8 -9.29 -2.77 12.81
C PHE A 8 -9.42 -4.07 12.00
N THR A 9 -10.64 -4.51 11.70
CA THR A 9 -10.85 -5.62 10.74
C THR A 9 -10.50 -5.22 9.31
N LEU A 10 -10.71 -3.95 8.92
CA LEU A 10 -10.43 -3.44 7.58
C LEU A 10 -8.92 -3.49 7.29
N VAL A 11 -8.11 -2.95 8.20
CA VAL A 11 -6.64 -2.99 8.14
C VAL A 11 -6.12 -4.42 8.23
N GLY A 12 -6.70 -5.26 9.11
CA GLY A 12 -6.32 -6.67 9.20
C GLY A 12 -6.59 -7.47 7.93
N LEU A 13 -7.70 -7.22 7.23
CA LEU A 13 -8.09 -7.95 6.02
C LEU A 13 -7.30 -7.55 4.77
N LEU A 14 -6.86 -6.29 4.67
CA LEU A 14 -5.89 -5.83 3.66
C LEU A 14 -4.53 -6.52 3.79
N LEU A 15 -4.18 -6.92 5.02
CA LEU A 15 -2.94 -7.59 5.38
C LEU A 15 -3.03 -9.13 5.32
N LEU A 16 -4.22 -9.69 5.05
CA LEU A 16 -4.47 -11.14 4.99
C LEU A 16 -4.59 -11.68 3.55
N THR A 17 -4.49 -10.81 2.53
CA THR A 17 -4.58 -11.24 1.13
C THR A 17 -3.32 -11.99 0.73
N ARG A 18 -3.45 -13.25 0.26
CA ARG A 18 -2.33 -14.14 -0.10
C ARG A 18 -1.48 -13.71 -1.32
N SER A 19 -1.73 -12.53 -1.86
CA SER A 19 -1.00 -11.91 -2.95
C SER A 19 -1.08 -10.41 -2.75
N HIS A 20 0.04 -9.75 -2.45
CA HIS A 20 0.11 -8.30 -2.38
C HIS A 20 0.79 -7.83 -3.67
N CYS A 21 -0.01 -7.39 -4.63
CA CYS A 21 0.50 -6.64 -5.76
C CYS A 21 0.73 -5.17 -5.36
N PHE A 22 1.49 -4.36 -6.11
CA PHE A 22 1.78 -2.98 -5.71
C PHE A 22 1.85 -2.01 -6.90
N ASP A 23 0.77 -1.88 -7.70
CA ASP A 23 0.80 -0.98 -8.87
C ASP A 23 0.34 0.45 -8.52
N SER A 24 1.27 1.40 -8.61
CA SER A 24 1.06 2.83 -8.31
C SER A 24 0.34 3.61 -9.43
N GLY A 25 -0.06 2.95 -10.52
CA GLY A 25 -0.62 3.57 -11.71
C GLY A 25 -1.89 4.43 -11.51
N LEU A 26 -1.99 5.47 -12.34
CA LEU A 26 -3.14 6.41 -12.41
C LEU A 26 -4.25 5.96 -13.36
N SER A 27 -4.08 4.83 -14.05
CA SER A 27 -5.06 4.34 -15.03
C SER A 27 -5.19 2.84 -15.01
N GLY A 28 -6.40 2.37 -14.73
CA GLY A 28 -6.83 1.00 -15.01
C GLY A 28 -7.47 0.30 -13.81
N GLN A 29 -8.56 -0.41 -14.07
CA GLN A 29 -9.08 -1.46 -13.18
C GLN A 29 -8.20 -2.72 -13.29
N GLU A 30 -6.88 -2.56 -13.29
CA GLU A 30 -5.97 -3.71 -13.28
C GLU A 30 -5.86 -4.24 -11.84
N LYS A 31 -5.97 -5.56 -11.70
CA LYS A 31 -6.12 -6.27 -10.42
C LYS A 31 -4.95 -6.04 -9.46
N THR A 32 -3.81 -5.68 -10.02
CA THR A 32 -2.54 -5.55 -9.32
C THR A 32 -2.24 -4.11 -8.88
N THR A 33 -3.09 -3.15 -9.25
CA THR A 33 -3.03 -1.74 -8.84
C THR A 33 -3.44 -1.51 -7.40
N HIS A 34 -2.98 -0.40 -6.82
CA HIS A 34 -3.44 0.05 -5.52
C HIS A 34 -4.96 0.21 -5.47
N PHE A 35 -5.56 0.68 -6.58
CA PHE A 35 -7.00 0.71 -6.77
C PHE A 35 -7.61 -0.70 -6.65
N GLY A 36 -7.16 -1.65 -7.48
CA GLY A 36 -7.72 -3.00 -7.55
C GLY A 36 -7.59 -3.78 -6.24
N LEU A 37 -6.46 -3.64 -5.55
CA LEU A 37 -6.22 -4.24 -4.24
C LEU A 37 -7.13 -3.64 -3.17
N THR A 38 -7.30 -2.32 -3.19
CA THR A 38 -8.21 -1.62 -2.27
C THR A 38 -9.65 -2.02 -2.53
N GLU A 39 -10.08 -2.09 -3.79
CA GLU A 39 -11.42 -2.55 -4.18
C GLU A 39 -11.66 -3.99 -3.68
N CYS A 40 -10.76 -4.93 -3.99
CA CYS A 40 -10.92 -6.32 -3.57
C CYS A 40 -11.00 -6.44 -2.05
N ALA A 41 -10.14 -5.74 -1.31
CA ALA A 41 -10.15 -5.77 0.14
C ALA A 41 -11.48 -5.23 0.70
N LEU A 42 -11.98 -4.11 0.19
CA LEU A 42 -13.28 -3.56 0.59
C LEU A 42 -14.43 -4.54 0.35
N LEU A 43 -14.40 -5.30 -0.76
CA LEU A 43 -15.37 -6.35 -1.03
C LEU A 43 -15.27 -7.49 -0.02
N ARG A 44 -14.07 -7.98 0.28
CA ARG A 44 -13.84 -9.03 1.29
C ARG A 44 -14.30 -8.61 2.69
N ILE A 45 -14.04 -7.36 3.07
CA ILE A 45 -14.48 -6.83 4.36
C ILE A 45 -16.00 -6.69 4.40
N THR A 46 -16.62 -6.26 3.29
CA THR A 46 -18.08 -6.19 3.19
C THR A 46 -18.71 -7.58 3.31
N ALA A 47 -18.17 -8.59 2.62
CA ALA A 47 -18.63 -9.97 2.75
C ALA A 47 -18.48 -10.50 4.19
N SER A 48 -17.32 -10.27 4.81
CA SER A 48 -17.06 -10.66 6.21
C SER A 48 -18.02 -10.00 7.19
N TYR A 49 -18.36 -8.73 6.96
CA TYR A 49 -19.37 -8.01 7.74
C TYR A 49 -20.76 -8.63 7.58
N LEU A 50 -21.18 -8.93 6.34
CA LEU A 50 -22.47 -9.56 6.07
C LEU A 50 -22.57 -10.96 6.70
N LYS A 51 -21.50 -11.75 6.63
CA LYS A 51 -21.38 -13.04 7.32
C LYS A 51 -21.52 -12.89 8.84
N SER A 52 -20.73 -12.02 9.45
CA SER A 52 -20.68 -11.88 10.91
C SER A 52 -21.95 -11.28 11.52
N ILE A 53 -22.60 -10.33 10.85
CA ILE A 53 -23.78 -9.62 11.40
C ILE A 53 -25.10 -10.27 10.99
N TYR A 54 -25.19 -10.79 9.76
CA TYR A 54 -26.44 -11.30 9.19
C TYR A 54 -26.43 -12.81 8.94
N GLY A 55 -25.30 -13.49 9.20
CA GLY A 55 -25.18 -14.94 8.97
C GLY A 55 -25.23 -15.33 7.48
N SER A 56 -24.88 -14.42 6.57
CA SER A 56 -24.84 -14.74 5.13
C SER A 56 -23.64 -15.63 4.81
N THR A 57 -23.91 -16.90 4.51
CA THR A 57 -22.90 -17.91 4.12
C THR A 57 -22.65 -17.95 2.61
N ASP A 58 -23.52 -17.31 1.81
CA ASP A 58 -23.42 -17.27 0.33
C ASP A 58 -22.16 -16.52 -0.17
N LEU A 59 -21.48 -15.82 0.74
CA LEU A 59 -20.27 -15.04 0.50
C LEU A 59 -19.04 -15.61 1.23
N ASP A 60 -19.11 -16.83 1.78
CA ASP A 60 -18.03 -17.42 2.58
C ASP A 60 -16.69 -17.45 1.83
N ASN A 61 -16.70 -17.83 0.55
CA ASN A 61 -15.47 -17.86 -0.25
C ASN A 61 -14.83 -16.46 -0.41
N ILE A 62 -15.64 -15.42 -0.47
CA ILE A 62 -15.18 -14.03 -0.55
C ILE A 62 -14.66 -13.59 0.83
N ALA A 63 -15.45 -13.82 1.88
CA ALA A 63 -15.13 -13.41 3.25
C ALA A 63 -13.85 -14.08 3.79
N ASP A 64 -13.70 -15.38 3.52
CA ASP A 64 -12.57 -16.18 4.01
C ASP A 64 -11.34 -16.07 3.08
N GLY A 65 -11.45 -15.32 1.98
CA GLY A 65 -10.37 -15.05 1.04
C GLY A 65 -9.95 -16.24 0.18
N THR A 66 -10.78 -17.28 0.07
CA THR A 66 -10.52 -18.42 -0.83
C THR A 66 -10.80 -18.06 -2.28
N GLU A 67 -11.72 -17.14 -2.55
CA GLU A 67 -11.93 -16.52 -3.84
C GLU A 67 -10.86 -15.45 -4.08
N LEU A 68 -10.07 -15.64 -5.13
CA LEU A 68 -9.05 -14.69 -5.56
C LEU A 68 -9.69 -13.42 -6.12
N CYS A 69 -8.95 -12.31 -6.10
CA CYS A 69 -9.37 -11.00 -6.61
C CYS A 69 -9.41 -10.94 -8.15
N ASP A 70 -9.62 -12.08 -8.81
CA ASP A 70 -9.56 -12.20 -10.27
C ASP A 70 -10.82 -11.69 -10.98
N ASP A 71 -11.92 -11.55 -10.26
CA ASP A 71 -13.17 -11.03 -10.82
C ASP A 71 -13.92 -10.22 -9.75
N VAL A 72 -13.38 -9.04 -9.45
CA VAL A 72 -13.94 -8.10 -8.48
C VAL A 72 -15.36 -7.64 -8.84
N GLU A 73 -15.72 -7.64 -10.14
CA GLU A 73 -17.06 -7.28 -10.59
C GLU A 73 -18.07 -8.38 -10.23
N THR A 74 -17.73 -9.65 -10.43
CA THR A 74 -18.57 -10.76 -9.96
C THR A 74 -18.70 -10.78 -8.44
N MET A 75 -17.61 -10.55 -7.71
CA MET A 75 -17.64 -10.41 -6.24
C MET A 75 -18.59 -9.28 -5.81
N PHE A 76 -18.46 -8.10 -6.44
CA PHE A 76 -19.33 -6.95 -6.19
C PHE A 76 -20.81 -7.27 -6.45
N ASN A 77 -21.12 -7.90 -7.59
CA ASN A 77 -22.49 -8.22 -7.97
C ASN A 77 -23.15 -9.21 -6.99
N ARG A 78 -22.40 -10.20 -6.49
CA ARG A 78 -22.88 -11.13 -5.45
C ARG A 78 -23.14 -10.44 -4.12
N ILE A 79 -22.23 -9.58 -3.67
CA ILE A 79 -22.42 -8.78 -2.45
C ILE A 79 -23.63 -7.83 -2.61
N GLN A 80 -23.79 -7.23 -3.79
CA GLN A 80 -24.91 -6.34 -4.08
C GLN A 80 -26.24 -7.09 -4.12
N GLN A 81 -26.25 -8.35 -4.57
CA GLN A 81 -27.43 -9.21 -4.51
C GLN A 81 -27.79 -9.56 -3.06
N GLU A 82 -26.80 -9.93 -2.24
CA GLU A 82 -27.03 -10.29 -0.84
C GLU A 82 -27.52 -9.09 0.00
N THR A 83 -26.95 -7.91 -0.21
CA THR A 83 -27.45 -6.68 0.44
C THR A 83 -28.91 -6.40 0.08
N ARG A 84 -29.31 -6.59 -1.19
CA ARG A 84 -30.72 -6.46 -1.61
C ARG A 84 -31.61 -7.51 -0.95
N ARG A 85 -31.17 -8.77 -0.88
CA ARG A 85 -31.90 -9.87 -0.23
C ARG A 85 -32.14 -9.58 1.26
N LEU A 86 -31.17 -8.96 1.93
CA LEU A 86 -31.25 -8.54 3.32
C LEU A 86 -31.99 -7.21 3.54
N GLY A 87 -32.50 -6.57 2.48
CA GLY A 87 -33.17 -5.28 2.56
C GLY A 87 -32.24 -4.10 2.93
N ILE A 88 -30.93 -4.26 2.75
CA ILE A 88 -29.91 -3.25 3.03
C ILE A 88 -29.81 -2.32 1.82
N ASN A 89 -30.16 -1.04 2.00
CA ASN A 89 -29.92 -0.02 1.00
C ASN A 89 -28.45 0.42 1.03
N SER A 90 -27.60 -0.30 0.29
CA SER A 90 -26.17 -0.02 0.20
C SER A 90 -25.84 0.94 -0.95
N LYS A 91 -25.04 1.97 -0.68
CA LYS A 91 -24.34 2.74 -1.72
C LYS A 91 -22.94 2.16 -2.02
N LEU A 92 -22.82 0.83 -2.05
CA LEU A 92 -21.52 0.14 -1.97
C LEU A 92 -20.55 0.59 -3.07
N ARG A 93 -20.98 0.63 -4.33
CA ARG A 93 -20.13 1.09 -5.45
C ARG A 93 -19.57 2.48 -5.21
N PHE A 94 -20.45 3.43 -4.86
CA PHE A 94 -20.05 4.80 -4.55
C PHE A 94 -19.03 4.88 -3.40
N VAL A 95 -19.16 4.03 -2.38
CA VAL A 95 -18.19 3.97 -1.27
C VAL A 95 -16.83 3.47 -1.75
N ILE A 96 -16.82 2.38 -2.52
CA ILE A 96 -15.60 1.79 -3.08
C ILE A 96 -14.89 2.81 -3.97
N ASP A 97 -15.62 3.43 -4.90
CA ASP A 97 -15.07 4.40 -5.84
C ASP A 97 -14.42 5.58 -5.11
N GLN A 98 -15.05 6.10 -4.06
CA GLN A 98 -14.48 7.21 -3.27
C GLN A 98 -13.17 6.84 -2.58
N VAL A 99 -13.11 5.67 -1.94
CA VAL A 99 -11.91 5.21 -1.24
C VAL A 99 -10.80 4.93 -2.25
N CYS A 100 -11.09 4.19 -3.31
CA CYS A 100 -10.08 3.81 -4.31
C CYS A 100 -9.59 5.00 -5.12
N THR A 101 -10.46 5.98 -5.41
CA THR A 101 -10.04 7.25 -6.03
C THR A 101 -9.13 8.04 -5.10
N SER A 102 -9.48 8.16 -3.82
CA SER A 102 -8.66 8.89 -2.84
C SER A 102 -7.32 8.21 -2.57
N ASN A 103 -7.26 6.90 -2.76
CA ASN A 103 -6.02 6.13 -2.73
C ASN A 103 -5.11 6.55 -3.89
N VAL A 104 -5.53 6.37 -5.15
CA VAL A 104 -4.67 6.67 -6.32
C VAL A 104 -4.34 8.15 -6.47
N LEU A 105 -5.17 9.06 -5.95
CA LEU A 105 -4.92 10.50 -6.01
C LEU A 105 -3.69 10.93 -5.19
N VAL A 106 -3.23 10.13 -4.22
CA VAL A 106 -2.01 10.44 -3.45
C VAL A 106 -0.80 10.59 -4.37
N ASN A 107 -0.68 9.76 -5.43
CA ASN A 107 0.39 9.87 -6.42
C ASN A 107 0.41 11.22 -7.17
N LEU A 108 -0.70 11.96 -7.20
CA LEU A 108 -0.77 13.28 -7.81
C LEU A 108 -0.67 14.39 -6.79
N GLU A 109 -1.46 14.30 -5.71
CA GLU A 109 -1.58 15.36 -4.71
C GLU A 109 -0.37 15.42 -3.78
N GLU A 110 0.34 14.30 -3.62
CA GLU A 110 1.47 14.14 -2.71
C GLU A 110 2.70 13.55 -3.41
N PHE A 111 2.80 13.71 -4.73
CA PHE A 111 3.79 13.09 -5.63
C PHE A 111 5.26 13.10 -5.15
N THR A 112 5.69 14.16 -4.46
CA THR A 112 7.07 14.32 -3.98
C THR A 112 7.20 14.16 -2.46
N SER A 113 6.16 13.65 -1.78
CA SER A 113 6.10 13.50 -0.33
C SER A 113 6.73 12.16 0.10
N PRO A 114 7.92 12.18 0.74
CA PRO A 114 8.59 10.94 1.08
C PRO A 114 7.81 10.12 2.12
N SER A 115 7.13 10.79 3.07
CA SER A 115 6.29 10.08 4.05
C SER A 115 5.06 9.42 3.43
N SER A 116 4.55 9.95 2.32
CA SER A 116 3.36 9.41 1.65
C SER A 116 3.65 8.17 0.83
N HIS A 117 4.89 8.06 0.36
CA HIS A 117 5.40 6.99 -0.50
C HIS A 117 6.41 6.08 0.23
N PHE A 118 6.74 6.36 1.50
CA PHE A 118 7.86 5.70 2.20
C PHE A 118 9.21 5.80 1.49
N ASP A 119 9.37 6.79 0.62
CA ASP A 119 10.65 7.13 0.01
C ASP A 119 11.61 7.75 1.02
N ASN A 120 12.88 7.82 0.63
CA ASN A 120 13.94 8.51 1.37
C ASN A 120 14.09 8.02 2.82
N GLU A 121 13.76 6.75 3.08
CA GLU A 121 13.75 6.12 4.41
C GLU A 121 12.84 6.82 5.44
N ALA A 122 11.79 7.53 4.99
CA ALA A 122 10.82 8.24 5.82
C ALA A 122 9.85 7.31 6.58
N PHE A 123 10.37 6.26 7.21
CA PHE A 123 9.61 5.18 7.83
C PHE A 123 8.78 5.62 9.03
N ILE A 124 9.35 6.46 9.90
CA ILE A 124 8.65 6.91 11.11
C ILE A 124 7.55 7.89 10.71
N GLU A 125 7.87 8.83 9.81
CA GLU A 125 6.97 9.84 9.28
C GLU A 125 5.81 9.20 8.51
N GLY A 126 6.09 8.24 7.62
CA GLY A 126 5.05 7.50 6.90
C GLY A 126 4.18 6.66 7.82
N SER A 127 4.77 5.99 8.82
CA SER A 127 4.00 5.26 9.83
C SER A 127 3.09 6.18 10.65
N LEU A 128 3.58 7.37 11.00
CA LEU A 128 2.82 8.38 11.73
C LEU A 128 1.72 8.98 10.86
N LEU A 129 1.98 9.19 9.57
CA LEU A 129 1.00 9.67 8.60
C LEU A 129 -0.17 8.68 8.47
N ILE A 130 0.11 7.37 8.38
CA ILE A 130 -0.94 6.33 8.39
C ILE A 130 -1.74 6.42 9.70
N ALA A 131 -1.07 6.48 10.86
CA ALA A 131 -1.73 6.54 12.16
C ALA A 131 -2.67 7.76 12.27
N ASN A 132 -2.20 8.93 11.83
CA ASN A 132 -2.97 10.18 11.84
C ASN A 132 -4.17 10.09 10.91
N ARG A 133 -3.99 9.62 9.66
CA ARG A 133 -5.10 9.44 8.72
C ARG A 133 -6.15 8.48 9.28
N LEU A 134 -5.75 7.38 9.92
CA LEU A 134 -6.69 6.46 10.57
C LEU A 134 -7.40 7.07 11.78
N ALA A 135 -6.73 7.95 12.54
CA ALA A 135 -7.36 8.73 13.60
C ALA A 135 -8.40 9.71 13.03
N ASP A 136 -8.09 10.37 11.91
CA ASP A 136 -9.02 11.25 11.20
C ASP A 136 -10.26 10.49 10.72
N VAL A 137 -10.10 9.25 10.21
CA VAL A 137 -11.25 8.38 9.90
C VAL A 137 -12.15 8.22 11.12
N GLN A 138 -11.59 7.92 12.30
CA GLN A 138 -12.39 7.74 13.52
C GLN A 138 -13.11 9.02 13.94
N ILE A 139 -12.41 10.15 13.93
CA ILE A 139 -12.96 11.46 14.29
C ILE A 139 -14.10 11.83 13.35
N ASN A 140 -13.88 11.68 12.04
CA ASN A 140 -14.86 12.02 11.01
C ASN A 140 -16.08 11.08 11.02
N LEU A 141 -15.91 9.81 11.39
CA LEU A 141 -17.05 8.90 11.59
C LEU A 141 -17.86 9.20 12.87
N MET A 142 -17.34 10.00 13.80
CA MET A 142 -18.00 10.34 15.07
C MET A 142 -18.75 11.68 15.05
N ARG A 143 -18.50 12.56 14.08
CA ARG A 143 -19.09 13.91 14.00
C ARG A 143 -20.52 13.91 13.42
N ASP A 144 -20.66 13.91 12.09
CA ASP A 144 -21.96 13.92 11.42
C ASP A 144 -21.91 13.14 10.08
N SER A 145 -22.97 13.23 9.27
CA SER A 145 -23.03 12.50 7.99
C SER A 145 -22.19 13.14 6.87
N LEU A 146 -21.88 14.45 6.96
CA LEU A 146 -21.09 15.15 5.94
C LEU A 146 -19.61 14.77 6.08
N SER A 147 -19.14 14.55 7.30
CA SER A 147 -17.76 14.08 7.57
C SER A 147 -17.50 12.63 7.12
N VAL A 148 -18.51 11.86 6.69
CA VAL A 148 -18.29 10.51 6.15
C VAL A 148 -17.51 10.53 4.83
N PHE A 149 -17.62 11.61 4.05
CA PHE A 149 -16.78 11.79 2.85
C PHE A 149 -15.31 11.88 3.23
N ASP A 150 -14.97 12.78 4.16
CA ASP A 150 -13.59 12.98 4.63
C ASP A 150 -13.02 11.70 5.24
N ALA A 151 -13.84 10.94 5.98
CA ALA A 151 -13.44 9.64 6.50
C ALA A 151 -13.05 8.64 5.39
N ARG A 152 -13.75 8.63 4.26
CA ARG A 152 -13.36 7.77 3.13
C ARG A 152 -12.10 8.26 2.45
N GLN A 153 -11.94 9.58 2.32
CA GLN A 153 -10.74 10.19 1.74
C GLN A 153 -9.50 9.84 2.57
N SER A 154 -9.51 10.14 3.87
CA SER A 154 -8.40 9.81 4.77
C SER A 154 -8.11 8.31 4.80
N PHE A 155 -9.14 7.46 4.71
CA PHE A 155 -8.94 6.02 4.63
C PHE A 155 -8.24 5.61 3.33
N GLY A 156 -8.69 6.09 2.17
CA GLY A 156 -8.04 5.80 0.88
C GLY A 156 -6.58 6.24 0.85
N GLN A 157 -6.30 7.45 1.34
CA GLN A 157 -4.93 7.96 1.45
C GLN A 157 -4.06 7.13 2.41
N ALA A 158 -4.61 6.65 3.52
CA ALA A 158 -3.87 5.77 4.43
C ALA A 158 -3.52 4.43 3.76
N MET A 159 -4.41 3.92 2.91
CA MET A 159 -4.17 2.65 2.20
C MET A 159 -3.08 2.80 1.15
N HIS A 160 -3.07 3.92 0.41
CA HIS A 160 -2.02 4.21 -0.56
C HIS A 160 -0.64 4.18 0.08
N THR A 161 -0.46 4.96 1.15
CA THR A 161 0.82 5.02 1.89
C THR A 161 1.21 3.66 2.48
N LEU A 162 0.24 2.85 2.94
CA LEU A 162 0.52 1.50 3.39
C LEU A 162 1.01 0.58 2.26
N GLN A 163 0.45 0.70 1.07
CA GLN A 163 0.84 -0.11 -0.10
C GLN A 163 2.25 0.28 -0.57
N ASP A 164 2.53 1.59 -0.65
CA ASP A 164 3.85 2.10 -1.02
C ASP A 164 4.96 1.66 -0.07
N PHE A 165 4.69 1.48 1.23
CA PHE A 165 5.69 0.88 2.12
C PHE A 165 6.25 -0.43 1.57
N TYR A 166 5.40 -1.33 1.08
CA TYR A 166 5.85 -2.63 0.59
C TYR A 166 6.40 -2.53 -0.84
N ALA A 167 5.91 -1.57 -1.62
CA ALA A 167 6.35 -1.29 -2.99
C ALA A 167 7.75 -0.65 -3.02
N HIS A 168 8.06 0.25 -2.09
CA HIS A 168 9.23 1.14 -2.15
C HIS A 168 10.28 0.83 -1.10
N SER A 169 9.98 0.01 -0.08
CA SER A 169 10.97 -0.53 0.86
C SER A 169 11.53 -1.88 0.43
N ASN A 170 12.61 -2.34 1.07
CA ASN A 170 13.13 -3.68 0.88
C ASN A 170 12.42 -4.79 1.71
N TRP A 171 11.20 -4.54 2.23
CA TRP A 171 10.52 -5.47 3.15
C TRP A 171 10.42 -6.91 2.62
N VAL A 172 10.05 -7.07 1.35
CA VAL A 172 9.88 -8.38 0.72
C VAL A 172 11.22 -9.03 0.36
N GLU A 173 12.23 -8.24 0.01
CA GLU A 173 13.61 -8.66 -0.24
C GLU A 173 14.29 -9.16 1.04
N LEU A 174 13.90 -8.65 2.21
CA LEU A 174 14.31 -9.19 3.51
C LEU A 174 13.72 -10.60 3.78
N GLY A 175 12.93 -11.16 2.86
CA GLY A 175 12.26 -12.45 3.01
C GLY A 175 11.02 -12.39 3.90
N ARG A 176 10.55 -11.18 4.25
CA ARG A 176 9.39 -11.00 5.11
C ARG A 176 8.12 -11.16 4.28
N ARG A 177 7.24 -12.03 4.75
CA ARG A 177 5.96 -12.39 4.08
C ARG A 177 4.74 -12.08 4.94
N ILE A 178 4.97 -11.59 6.16
CA ILE A 178 3.92 -11.15 7.06
C ILE A 178 3.97 -9.63 7.09
N PRO A 179 2.81 -8.95 7.02
CA PRO A 179 2.75 -7.51 7.17
C PRO A 179 3.32 -7.01 8.50
N ASN A 180 3.94 -5.83 8.47
CA ASN A 180 4.49 -5.22 9.66
C ASN A 180 3.37 -4.84 10.64
N PRO A 181 3.34 -5.40 11.87
CA PRO A 181 2.25 -5.17 12.82
C PRO A 181 2.26 -3.77 13.44
N ASN A 182 3.28 -2.95 13.17
CA ASN A 182 3.46 -1.62 13.73
C ASN A 182 3.40 -0.49 12.68
N ILE A 183 3.27 -0.82 11.38
CA ILE A 183 3.26 0.16 10.28
C ILE A 183 2.25 1.29 10.47
N SER A 184 1.13 1.05 11.15
CA SER A 184 0.06 2.04 11.40
C SER A 184 0.07 2.64 12.82
N LYS A 185 1.14 2.43 13.60
CA LYS A 185 1.24 2.86 15.01
C LYS A 185 2.16 4.08 15.21
N GLY A 186 2.63 4.71 14.13
CA GLY A 186 3.62 5.78 14.19
C GLY A 186 5.03 5.32 14.54
N GLN A 187 5.29 4.01 14.46
CA GLN A 187 6.56 3.39 14.82
C GLN A 187 6.78 2.15 13.97
N ILE A 188 7.94 2.05 13.36
CA ILE A 188 8.43 0.80 12.78
C ILE A 188 9.57 0.33 13.69
N PHE A 189 9.41 -0.82 14.34
CA PHE A 189 10.46 -1.39 15.17
C PHE A 189 11.31 -2.30 14.30
N ASP A 190 12.41 -1.74 13.79
CA ASP A 190 13.29 -2.42 12.87
C ASP A 190 14.73 -1.95 13.02
N LEU A 191 15.65 -2.67 12.37
CA LEU A 191 17.01 -2.20 12.19
C LEU A 191 17.05 -1.33 10.94
N TYR A 192 17.19 -0.03 11.09
CA TYR A 192 17.29 0.87 9.94
C TYR A 192 18.71 0.87 9.38
N ALA A 193 18.82 0.88 8.05
CA ALA A 193 20.08 1.23 7.42
C ALA A 193 20.36 2.71 7.64
N LEU A 194 21.21 3.05 8.61
CA LEU A 194 21.49 4.47 8.93
C LEU A 194 22.07 5.20 7.70
N GLU A 195 21.92 6.52 7.66
CA GLU A 195 22.26 7.37 6.50
C GLU A 195 23.68 7.12 5.93
N GLY A 196 24.66 6.83 6.79
CA GLY A 196 26.06 6.57 6.39
C GLY A 196 26.36 5.15 5.91
N PHE A 197 25.39 4.23 5.92
CA PHE A 197 25.56 2.87 5.44
C PHE A 197 25.05 2.77 4.01
N ALA A 198 25.93 2.33 3.11
CA ALA A 198 25.53 1.98 1.76
C ALA A 198 24.49 0.85 1.82
N THR A 199 23.40 1.02 1.08
CA THR A 199 22.34 0.01 0.95
C THR A 199 22.25 -0.59 -0.44
N CYS A 200 22.74 0.13 -1.45
CA CYS A 200 22.76 -0.31 -2.83
C CYS A 200 24.15 -0.18 -3.48
N SER A 201 24.38 -1.04 -4.47
CA SER A 201 25.46 -0.93 -5.44
C SER A 201 24.94 -0.37 -6.78
N ASN A 202 25.85 0.09 -7.64
CA ASN A 202 25.47 0.51 -8.98
C ASN A 202 24.86 -0.67 -9.75
N CYS A 203 23.71 -0.47 -10.37
CA CYS A 203 23.08 -1.43 -11.25
C CYS A 203 22.48 -0.75 -12.49
N THR A 204 23.18 -0.87 -13.62
CA THR A 204 22.79 -0.27 -14.90
C THR A 204 22.40 -1.31 -15.96
N GLN A 205 22.28 -2.58 -15.54
CA GLN A 205 21.92 -3.71 -16.39
C GLN A 205 20.47 -4.14 -16.10
N GLN A 206 19.90 -4.99 -16.96
CA GLN A 206 18.63 -5.65 -16.64
C GLN A 206 18.82 -6.59 -15.43
N ASN A 207 17.80 -6.70 -14.57
CA ASN A 207 17.73 -7.56 -13.36
C ASN A 207 18.42 -7.01 -12.10
N CYS A 208 18.24 -5.73 -11.79
CA CYS A 208 18.78 -5.15 -10.55
C CYS A 208 18.22 -5.76 -9.26
N ALA A 209 16.98 -6.30 -9.30
CA ALA A 209 16.32 -6.96 -8.17
C ALA A 209 17.17 -8.01 -7.44
N GLU A 210 18.06 -8.69 -8.16
CA GLU A 210 18.85 -9.78 -7.59
C GLU A 210 20.10 -9.30 -6.87
N ASN A 211 20.63 -8.11 -7.23
CA ASN A 211 22.02 -7.77 -6.92
C ASN A 211 22.27 -6.30 -6.50
N ASN A 212 21.30 -5.39 -6.67
CA ASN A 212 21.55 -3.99 -6.35
C ASN A 212 21.56 -3.74 -4.83
N ILE A 213 20.62 -4.31 -4.06
CA ILE A 213 20.61 -4.24 -2.59
C ILE A 213 21.78 -5.07 -2.05
N LEU A 214 22.62 -4.44 -1.24
CA LEU A 214 23.85 -5.06 -0.76
C LEU A 214 23.55 -6.27 0.14
N PRO A 215 24.30 -7.38 0.01
CA PRO A 215 24.10 -8.57 0.85
C PRO A 215 24.17 -8.29 2.35
N GLU A 216 24.95 -7.30 2.77
CA GLU A 216 25.06 -6.86 4.18
C GLU A 216 23.73 -6.32 4.72
N ILE A 217 22.93 -5.66 3.87
CA ILE A 217 21.59 -5.18 4.24
C ILE A 217 20.64 -6.35 4.42
N LEU A 218 20.64 -7.30 3.47
CA LEU A 218 19.76 -8.46 3.51
C LEU A 218 20.11 -9.41 4.68
N ASN A 219 21.40 -9.74 4.83
CA ASN A 219 21.90 -10.61 5.90
C ASN A 219 21.78 -9.95 7.28
N GLY A 220 22.00 -8.63 7.35
CA GLY A 220 21.87 -7.85 8.57
C GLY A 220 20.42 -7.52 8.93
N GLN A 221 19.46 -7.84 8.05
CA GLN A 221 18.04 -7.53 8.21
C GLN A 221 17.76 -6.04 8.38
N TYR A 222 18.52 -5.19 7.67
CA TYR A 222 18.35 -3.75 7.70
C TYR A 222 17.25 -3.29 6.74
N LEU A 223 16.33 -2.47 7.23
CA LEU A 223 15.28 -1.82 6.45
C LEU A 223 15.84 -0.57 5.75
N THR A 224 15.58 -0.46 4.44
CA THR A 224 15.89 0.68 3.56
C THR A 224 14.74 0.89 2.59
N SER A 225 14.61 2.07 2.00
CA SER A 225 13.71 2.32 0.87
C SER A 225 14.41 3.06 -0.25
N GLY A 226 13.71 3.16 -1.38
CA GLY A 226 14.16 3.94 -2.52
C GLY A 226 14.16 5.42 -2.20
N TYR A 227 15.18 6.13 -2.69
CA TYR A 227 15.19 7.58 -2.66
C TYR A 227 14.60 8.14 -3.94
N PHE A 228 13.67 9.07 -3.82
CA PHE A 228 13.00 9.72 -4.93
C PHE A 228 13.23 11.22 -4.89
N ASP A 229 13.57 11.79 -6.05
CA ASP A 229 13.66 13.22 -6.26
C ASP A 229 13.40 13.53 -7.73
N ILE A 230 12.83 14.71 -8.01
CA ILE A 230 12.59 15.20 -9.37
C ILE A 230 13.52 16.38 -9.73
N TYR A 231 14.30 16.88 -8.77
CA TYR A 231 15.17 18.04 -8.95
C TYR A 231 16.64 17.63 -9.02
N HIS A 232 17.30 17.90 -10.15
CA HIS A 232 18.71 17.55 -10.37
C HIS A 232 19.70 18.33 -9.47
N THR A 233 19.28 19.42 -8.83
CA THR A 233 20.15 20.22 -7.96
C THR A 233 19.86 19.92 -6.50
N GLY A 234 20.86 19.36 -5.80
CA GLY A 234 20.74 19.09 -4.36
C GLY A 234 19.97 17.82 -4.01
N SER A 235 20.01 16.81 -4.90
CA SER A 235 19.39 15.50 -4.69
C SER A 235 19.62 15.02 -3.26
N SER A 236 18.53 14.70 -2.59
CA SER A 236 18.53 14.31 -1.18
C SER A 236 19.08 12.90 -0.94
N LYS A 237 19.37 12.11 -2.00
CA LYS A 237 19.87 10.73 -1.89
C LYS A 237 21.30 10.69 -1.32
N PRO A 238 21.51 10.14 -0.12
CA PRO A 238 22.84 9.95 0.44
C PRO A 238 23.66 8.94 -0.38
N LYS A 239 24.99 9.04 -0.27
CA LYS A 239 25.91 8.15 -0.98
C LYS A 239 25.65 6.69 -0.63
N GLY A 240 25.58 5.83 -1.65
CA GLY A 240 25.35 4.39 -1.50
C GLY A 240 23.90 4.00 -1.23
N LYS A 241 22.95 4.93 -1.20
CA LYS A 241 21.53 4.61 -1.00
C LYS A 241 20.85 4.22 -2.30
N CYS A 242 19.85 3.34 -2.20
CA CYS A 242 19.05 2.91 -3.32
C CYS A 242 18.21 4.05 -3.89
N SER A 243 18.12 4.16 -5.22
CA SER A 243 17.09 4.98 -5.86
C SER A 243 15.72 4.32 -5.77
N HIS A 244 14.66 5.11 -5.82
CA HIS A 244 13.31 4.63 -6.01
C HIS A 244 13.20 3.97 -7.39
N GLY A 245 13.60 4.70 -8.44
CA GLY A 245 13.51 4.30 -9.82
C GLY A 245 12.37 4.96 -10.58
N GLY A 246 12.20 4.57 -11.84
CA GLY A 246 11.15 5.11 -12.71
C GLY A 246 11.56 6.37 -13.48
N PRO A 247 10.70 6.84 -14.39
CA PRO A 247 11.08 7.83 -15.41
C PRO A 247 11.31 9.25 -14.88
N PHE A 248 10.81 9.57 -13.69
CA PHE A 248 10.93 10.90 -13.08
C PHE A 248 11.99 10.96 -11.98
N ASP A 249 12.52 9.82 -11.55
CA ASP A 249 13.48 9.77 -10.45
C ASP A 249 14.89 10.14 -10.92
N VAL A 250 15.29 11.39 -10.66
CA VAL A 250 16.62 11.88 -11.03
C VAL A 250 17.72 11.29 -10.15
N THR A 251 17.37 10.66 -9.02
CA THR A 251 18.37 10.03 -8.14
C THR A 251 19.02 8.81 -8.80
N THR A 252 18.40 8.24 -9.83
CA THR A 252 18.92 7.10 -10.60
C THR A 252 20.28 7.40 -11.25
N GLU A 253 20.61 8.68 -11.45
CA GLU A 253 21.86 9.16 -12.03
C GLU A 253 22.96 9.45 -11.01
N THR A 254 22.67 9.36 -9.70
CA THR A 254 23.63 9.64 -8.61
C THR A 254 24.11 8.33 -7.94
N ASP A 255 25.20 8.39 -7.15
CA ASP A 255 25.91 7.24 -6.55
C ASP A 255 24.98 6.13 -6.03
N ALA A 256 25.38 4.86 -6.22
CA ALA A 256 24.45 3.73 -6.37
C ALA A 256 23.50 3.98 -7.57
N ILE A 257 24.12 4.22 -8.74
CA ILE A 257 23.48 4.54 -10.02
C ILE A 257 22.65 3.33 -10.46
N GLY A 258 21.43 3.57 -10.93
CA GLY A 258 20.62 2.50 -11.48
C GLY A 258 19.13 2.76 -11.44
N PHE A 259 18.37 1.78 -11.91
CA PHE A 259 16.94 1.88 -12.15
C PHE A 259 16.06 1.71 -10.88
N GLY A 260 16.68 1.54 -9.70
CA GLY A 260 16.03 1.66 -8.37
C GLY A 260 15.52 0.35 -7.76
N ILE A 261 14.73 0.46 -6.68
CA ILE A 261 14.19 -0.70 -5.93
C ILE A 261 12.67 -0.78 -5.88
N ASN A 262 11.94 0.13 -6.53
CA ASN A 262 10.48 0.12 -6.50
C ASN A 262 9.89 -1.13 -7.17
N LYS A 263 8.69 -1.51 -6.71
CA LYS A 263 7.83 -2.53 -7.32
C LYS A 263 6.56 -1.92 -7.89
N ASP A 264 6.61 -0.70 -8.41
CA ASP A 264 5.44 0.03 -8.92
C ASP A 264 4.68 -0.71 -10.02
N ASN A 265 5.30 -1.64 -10.73
CA ASN A 265 4.64 -2.54 -11.67
C ASN A 265 5.55 -3.72 -11.97
N GLU A 266 5.05 -4.69 -12.72
CA GLU A 266 5.81 -5.88 -13.12
C GLU A 266 7.06 -5.56 -13.97
N ASN A 267 7.08 -4.40 -14.63
CA ASN A 267 8.21 -3.94 -15.44
C ASN A 267 9.19 -3.04 -14.67
N SER A 268 8.89 -2.70 -13.42
CA SER A 268 9.88 -2.09 -12.54
C SER A 268 11.05 -3.05 -12.34
N ASP A 269 12.21 -2.53 -11.98
CA ASP A 269 13.40 -3.35 -11.72
C ASP A 269 13.15 -4.47 -10.72
N HIS A 270 12.51 -4.12 -9.60
CA HIS A 270 12.09 -5.06 -8.56
C HIS A 270 10.68 -5.59 -8.80
N GLY A 271 10.13 -5.41 -10.00
CA GLY A 271 8.78 -5.84 -10.40
C GLY A 271 8.56 -7.35 -10.33
N SER A 272 9.61 -8.18 -10.25
CA SER A 272 9.47 -9.60 -9.92
C SER A 272 8.87 -9.82 -8.52
N TYR A 273 9.04 -8.85 -7.62
CA TYR A 273 8.41 -8.81 -6.31
C TYR A 273 7.10 -8.02 -6.28
N HIS A 274 6.59 -7.60 -7.43
CA HIS A 274 5.37 -6.83 -7.53
C HIS A 274 4.21 -7.49 -6.80
N CYS A 275 4.00 -8.80 -7.01
CA CYS A 275 2.91 -9.58 -6.41
C CYS A 275 3.40 -10.60 -5.35
N SER A 276 4.11 -10.13 -4.32
CA SER A 276 4.80 -10.97 -3.31
C SER A 276 4.04 -11.26 -2.02
#